data_AF-A0A645CR17-F1
#
_entry.id   AF-A0A645CR17-F1
#
_cell.length_a   1.000
_cell.length_b   1.000
_cell.length_c   1.000
_cell.angle_alpha   90.00
_cell.angle_beta   90.00
_cell.angle_gamma   90.00
#
_symmetry.space_group_name_H-M   'P 1'
#
loop_
_entity.id
_entity.type
_entity.pdbx_description
1 polymer ?
#
loop_
_entity_poly.entity_id
_entity_poly.type
_entity_poly.pdbx_seq_one_letter_code
_entity_poly.pdbx_strand_id
1 'polypeptide(L)'
;MNNNLSNIDYFKYSPYGDNVITLLELKKERNTEENRDILNLDTYKEALNNGWHVSPITCEYNEYPNVDIGKDLRTIVLCEDLSRSKVIDAIKNRRIYVSEDNNVDIYFSLNKMPMGSIVKSPSYVRIITSAINNDEYDKIRKIEIFSNNNEIIYTQEFNSNYAKVDFTLKLPQKNTYYFALITEENNKKSVTSPIWIEP
;
A
#
# COMPACT_ATOMS: atom_id res chain seq x y z
N MET A 1 -23.75 32.94 0.66
CA MET A 1 -23.55 31.55 0.17
C MET A 1 -23.00 30.75 1.34
N ASN A 2 -23.68 29.68 1.72
CA ASN A 2 -23.32 28.85 2.87
C ASN A 2 -22.20 27.90 2.41
N ASN A 3 -20.94 28.29 2.59
CA ASN A 3 -19.75 27.49 2.23
C ASN A 3 -19.51 26.35 3.24
N ASN A 4 -20.57 25.61 3.58
CA ASN A 4 -20.43 24.48 4.48
C ASN A 4 -19.97 23.27 3.67
N LEU A 5 -18.65 23.12 3.58
CA LEU A 5 -17.98 22.00 2.92
C LEU A 5 -18.12 20.67 3.71
N SER A 6 -18.89 20.66 4.81
CA SER A 6 -19.11 19.50 5.68
C SER A 6 -19.86 18.34 5.02
N ASN A 7 -20.54 18.58 3.89
CA ASN A 7 -21.36 17.60 3.19
C ASN A 7 -20.73 17.11 1.88
N ILE A 8 -19.47 17.47 1.62
CA ILE A 8 -18.75 16.99 0.44
C ILE A 8 -18.11 15.65 0.79
N ASP A 9 -18.54 14.61 0.07
CA ASP A 9 -17.81 13.34 0.02
C ASP A 9 -16.54 13.56 -0.81
N TYR A 10 -15.43 13.82 -0.13
CA TYR A 10 -14.14 14.15 -0.75
C TYR A 10 -13.55 12.99 -1.56
N PHE A 11 -14.05 11.76 -1.39
CA PHE A 11 -13.60 10.57 -2.10
C PHE A 11 -14.72 9.86 -2.86
N LYS A 12 -15.78 10.58 -3.22
CA LYS A 12 -16.88 10.04 -4.03
C LYS A 12 -16.32 9.33 -5.26
N TYR A 13 -16.65 8.06 -5.39
CA TYR A 13 -16.18 7.25 -6.51
C TYR A 13 -16.67 7.79 -7.86
N SER A 14 -15.77 7.77 -8.83
CA SER A 14 -16.04 8.11 -10.22
C SER A 14 -15.46 7.04 -11.12
N PRO A 15 -16.26 6.30 -11.90
CA PRO A 15 -15.71 5.29 -12.82
C PRO A 15 -14.82 5.91 -13.90
N TYR A 16 -15.07 7.16 -14.31
CA TYR A 16 -14.16 7.87 -15.22
C TYR A 16 -12.86 8.24 -14.50
N GLY A 17 -12.96 8.74 -13.26
CA GLY A 17 -11.80 9.06 -12.44
C GLY A 17 -10.93 7.83 -12.18
N ASP A 18 -11.54 6.70 -11.85
CA ASP A 18 -10.88 5.43 -11.54
C ASP A 18 -10.05 4.88 -12.71
N ASN A 19 -10.49 5.16 -13.94
CA ASN A 19 -9.76 4.78 -15.15
C ASN A 19 -8.49 5.61 -15.39
N VAL A 20 -8.33 6.76 -14.72
CA VAL A 20 -7.20 7.69 -14.97
C VAL A 20 -6.38 8.02 -13.72
N ILE A 21 -6.97 7.96 -12.53
CA ILE A 21 -6.32 8.19 -11.24
C ILE A 21 -5.85 6.83 -10.72
N THR A 22 -4.53 6.68 -10.62
CA THR A 22 -3.90 5.42 -10.16
C THR A 22 -3.16 5.58 -8.84
N LEU A 23 -2.96 6.81 -8.37
CA LEU A 23 -2.13 7.13 -7.21
C LEU A 23 -2.92 7.99 -6.22
N LEU A 24 -2.68 7.76 -4.93
CA LEU A 24 -3.21 8.56 -3.84
C LEU A 24 -2.08 8.83 -2.83
N GLU A 25 -1.77 10.11 -2.60
CA GLU A 25 -0.77 10.46 -1.60
C GLU A 25 -1.30 10.21 -0.19
N LEU A 26 -0.50 9.48 0.60
CA LEU A 26 -0.77 9.24 2.00
C LEU A 26 -0.48 10.51 2.80
N LYS A 27 -1.43 10.86 3.67
CA LYS A 27 -1.22 11.90 4.65
C LYS A 27 -0.11 11.45 5.61
N LYS A 28 0.87 12.33 5.82
CA LYS A 28 1.92 12.16 6.82
C LYS A 28 1.51 12.86 8.12
N GLU A 29 1.78 12.24 9.24
CA GLU A 29 1.56 12.82 10.56
C GLU A 29 2.89 12.87 11.32
N ARG A 30 3.12 13.96 12.05
CA ARG A 30 4.34 14.11 12.84
C ARG A 30 4.19 13.32 14.14
N ASN A 31 4.99 12.28 14.33
CA ASN A 31 5.16 11.65 15.63
C ASN A 31 6.23 12.43 16.41
N THR A 32 5.81 13.17 17.44
CA THR A 32 6.70 14.00 18.26
C THR A 32 7.57 13.20 19.22
N GLU A 33 7.12 12.01 19.64
CA GLU A 33 7.86 11.16 20.57
C GLU A 33 9.04 10.48 19.87
N GLU A 34 8.80 9.97 18.66
CA GLU A 34 9.80 9.30 17.84
C GLU A 34 10.55 10.27 16.90
N ASN A 35 10.18 11.56 16.92
CA ASN A 35 10.75 12.62 16.09
C ASN A 35 10.80 12.27 14.59
N ARG A 36 9.79 11.56 14.09
CA ARG A 36 9.67 11.12 12.68
C ARG A 36 8.27 11.34 12.12
N ASP A 37 8.14 11.31 10.80
CA ASP A 37 6.84 11.34 10.14
C ASP A 37 6.31 9.89 10.04
N ILE A 38 5.00 9.70 10.20
CA ILE A 38 4.32 8.41 10.09
C ILE A 38 3.20 8.47 9.05
N LEU A 39 2.87 7.33 8.46
CA LEU A 39 1.82 7.17 7.46
C LEU A 39 0.44 7.09 8.13
N ASN A 40 -0.45 8.00 7.76
CA ASN A 40 -1.88 7.87 8.03
C ASN A 40 -2.56 7.16 6.84
N LEU A 41 -3.27 6.07 7.12
CA LEU A 41 -3.91 5.22 6.12
C LEU A 41 -5.43 5.46 5.98
N ASP A 42 -6.02 6.36 6.76
CA ASP A 42 -7.48 6.52 6.85
C ASP A 42 -8.07 6.92 5.51
N THR A 43 -7.50 7.95 4.88
CA THR A 43 -7.90 8.41 3.56
C THR A 43 -7.70 7.36 2.48
N TYR A 44 -6.61 6.58 2.55
CA TYR A 44 -6.36 5.49 1.62
C TYR A 44 -7.41 4.40 1.75
N LYS A 45 -7.67 3.94 2.98
CA LYS A 45 -8.72 2.98 3.31
C LYS A 45 -10.11 3.45 2.88
N GLU A 46 -10.44 4.72 3.11
CA GLU A 46 -11.69 5.34 2.66
C GLU A 46 -11.84 5.28 1.14
N ALA A 47 -10.81 5.69 0.38
CA ALA A 47 -10.83 5.64 -1.08
C ALA A 47 -11.05 4.20 -1.59
N LEU A 48 -10.34 3.21 -1.02
CA LEU A 48 -10.52 1.81 -1.39
C LEU A 48 -11.94 1.31 -1.09
N ASN A 49 -12.52 1.69 0.06
CA ASN A 49 -13.89 1.32 0.42
C ASN A 49 -14.94 1.96 -0.50
N ASN A 50 -14.67 3.15 -1.01
CA ASN A 50 -15.51 3.81 -2.01
C ASN A 50 -15.42 3.16 -3.40
N GLY A 51 -14.44 2.28 -3.63
CA GLY A 51 -14.28 1.51 -4.86
C GLY A 51 -13.14 1.97 -5.77
N TRP A 52 -12.29 2.87 -5.31
CA TRP A 52 -11.14 3.34 -6.09
C TRP A 52 -10.05 2.27 -6.23
N HIS A 53 -9.45 2.22 -7.43
CA HIS A 53 -8.28 1.42 -7.78
C HIS A 53 -7.02 2.28 -7.77
N VAL A 54 -6.57 2.64 -6.57
CA VAL A 54 -5.41 3.51 -6.34
C VAL A 54 -4.30 2.83 -5.54
N SER A 55 -3.06 3.19 -5.84
CA SER A 55 -1.87 2.86 -5.07
C SER A 55 -1.54 3.95 -4.05
N PRO A 56 -0.99 3.59 -2.88
CA PRO A 56 -0.44 4.56 -1.97
C PRO A 56 0.84 5.16 -2.56
N ILE A 57 1.04 6.46 -2.40
CA ILE A 57 2.32 7.12 -2.60
C ILE A 57 2.63 8.04 -1.44
N THR A 58 3.89 8.42 -1.31
CA THR A 58 4.34 9.56 -0.51
C THR A 58 5.32 10.36 -1.35
N CYS A 59 5.20 11.69 -1.30
CA CYS A 59 6.18 12.58 -1.90
C CYS A 59 6.75 13.52 -0.84
N GLU A 60 7.93 14.07 -1.10
CA GLU A 60 8.49 15.10 -0.25
C GLU A 60 8.67 16.36 -1.07
N TYR A 61 8.17 17.46 -0.52
CA TYR A 61 8.44 18.76 -1.09
C TYR A 61 9.91 19.11 -0.81
N ASN A 62 10.67 19.32 -1.87
CA ASN A 62 12.07 19.72 -1.76
C ASN A 62 12.23 21.05 -2.52
N GLU A 63 12.27 22.16 -1.79
CA GLU A 63 12.45 23.50 -2.35
C GLU A 63 13.86 23.68 -2.97
N TYR A 64 14.84 22.93 -2.46
CA TYR A 64 16.23 22.97 -2.89
C TYR A 64 16.75 21.55 -3.10
N PRO A 65 17.49 21.27 -4.18
CA PRO A 65 18.07 19.95 -4.41
C PRO A 65 18.98 19.56 -3.23
N ASN A 66 18.69 18.40 -2.63
CA ASN A 66 19.49 17.69 -1.60
C ASN A 66 19.34 18.13 -0.12
N VAL A 67 18.38 18.98 0.25
CA VAL A 67 18.30 19.44 1.66
C VAL A 67 17.55 18.46 2.56
N ASP A 68 16.60 17.68 2.04
CA ASP A 68 15.69 16.88 2.87
C ASP A 68 15.62 15.37 2.51
N ILE A 69 16.68 14.80 1.93
CA ILE A 69 16.73 13.35 1.60
C ILE A 69 16.81 12.42 2.84
N GLY A 70 16.87 12.99 4.04
CA GLY A 70 17.12 12.28 5.31
C GLY A 70 15.89 11.67 5.96
N LYS A 71 14.69 11.86 5.40
CA LYS A 71 13.48 11.19 5.88
C LYS A 71 13.43 9.76 5.33
N ASP A 72 12.96 8.81 6.13
CA ASP A 72 12.91 7.39 5.74
C ASP A 72 11.65 7.02 4.94
N LEU A 73 10.74 7.96 4.69
CA LEU A 73 9.54 7.68 3.92
C LEU A 73 9.86 7.53 2.42
N ARG A 74 9.46 6.40 1.84
CA ARG A 74 9.74 6.07 0.44
C ARG A 74 8.50 5.58 -0.28
N THR A 75 8.33 6.03 -1.52
CA THR A 75 7.49 5.35 -2.51
C THR A 75 8.38 4.41 -3.30
N ILE A 76 8.08 3.12 -3.28
CA ILE A 76 8.82 2.10 -4.03
C ILE A 76 7.98 1.70 -5.23
N VAL A 77 8.58 1.78 -6.42
CA VAL A 77 7.95 1.41 -7.69
C VAL A 77 8.60 0.12 -8.22
N LEU A 78 7.82 -0.96 -8.28
CA LEU A 78 8.26 -2.26 -8.76
C LEU A 78 8.24 -2.28 -10.30
N CYS A 79 9.40 -2.03 -10.91
CA CYS A 79 9.61 -2.02 -12.35
C CYS A 79 10.75 -2.98 -12.74
N GLU A 80 10.72 -3.45 -14.00
CA GLU A 80 11.74 -4.39 -14.51
C GLU A 80 13.12 -3.73 -14.67
N ASP A 81 13.12 -2.43 -15.01
CA ASP A 81 14.33 -1.61 -15.14
C ASP A 81 14.02 -0.12 -14.91
N LEU A 82 15.07 0.70 -14.84
CA LEU A 82 14.97 2.14 -14.57
C LEU A 82 14.63 2.99 -15.81
N SER A 83 14.26 2.38 -16.94
CA SER A 83 13.82 3.13 -18.10
C SER A 83 12.51 3.85 -17.80
N ARG A 84 12.36 5.05 -18.36
CA ARG A 84 11.11 5.83 -18.24
C ARG A 84 9.88 5.01 -18.61
N SER A 85 9.97 4.18 -19.66
CA SER A 85 8.87 3.31 -20.07
C SER A 85 8.45 2.32 -18.99
N LYS A 86 9.40 1.64 -18.34
CA LYS A 86 9.11 0.62 -17.34
C LYS A 86 8.65 1.21 -16.02
N VAL A 87 9.20 2.36 -15.62
CA VAL A 87 8.72 3.10 -14.44
C VAL A 87 7.28 3.57 -14.65
N ILE A 88 6.96 4.15 -15.82
CA ILE A 88 5.59 4.60 -16.13
C ILE A 88 4.62 3.42 -16.24
N ASP A 89 5.05 2.29 -16.80
CA ASP A 89 4.24 1.08 -16.87
C ASP A 89 3.92 0.53 -15.48
N ALA A 90 4.91 0.47 -14.58
CA ALA A 90 4.71 0.06 -13.19
C ALA A 90 3.73 0.97 -12.45
N ILE A 91 3.83 2.29 -12.63
CA ILE A 91 2.90 3.28 -12.06
C ILE A 91 1.48 3.06 -12.58
N LYS A 92 1.31 2.93 -13.90
CA LYS A 92 -0.01 2.67 -14.53
C LYS A 92 -0.64 1.38 -14.02
N ASN A 93 0.17 0.37 -13.76
CA ASN A 93 -0.25 -0.92 -13.22
C ASN A 93 -0.20 -0.99 -11.70
N ARG A 94 -0.05 0.14 -10.99
CA ARG A 94 -0.14 0.23 -9.53
C ARG A 94 0.84 -0.69 -8.79
N ARG A 95 2.02 -0.90 -9.38
CA ARG A 95 3.08 -1.75 -8.82
C ARG A 95 3.89 -0.99 -7.78
N ILE A 96 3.22 -0.58 -6.70
CA ILE A 96 3.76 0.38 -5.73
C ILE A 96 3.52 -0.09 -4.30
N TYR A 97 4.48 0.16 -3.41
CA TYR A 97 4.24 0.21 -1.97
C TYR A 97 4.91 1.45 -1.37
N VAL A 98 4.47 1.85 -0.18
CA VAL A 98 5.07 2.93 0.60
C VAL A 98 5.65 2.34 1.87
N SER A 99 6.81 2.82 2.28
CA SER A 99 7.48 2.41 3.52
C SER A 99 7.92 3.62 4.33
N GLU A 100 7.89 3.49 5.66
CA GLU A 100 8.57 4.35 6.63
C GLU A 100 10.02 3.92 6.89
N ASP A 101 10.52 2.95 6.12
CA ASP A 101 11.88 2.42 6.13
C ASP A 101 12.47 2.50 4.71
N ASN A 102 13.78 2.68 4.62
CA ASN A 102 14.52 2.76 3.36
C ASN A 102 15.19 1.43 2.95
N ASN A 103 15.15 0.39 3.80
CA ASN A 103 15.83 -0.88 3.62
C ASN A 103 14.89 -2.10 3.50
N VAL A 104 13.58 -1.91 3.41
CA VAL A 104 12.61 -3.03 3.33
C VAL A 104 12.16 -3.35 1.90
N ASP A 105 12.30 -4.62 1.53
CA ASP A 105 11.77 -5.18 0.29
C ASP A 105 10.49 -5.97 0.55
N ILE A 106 9.43 -5.68 -0.20
CA ILE A 106 8.11 -6.29 -0.01
C ILE A 106 7.62 -6.95 -1.29
N TYR A 107 7.25 -8.21 -1.16
CA TYR A 107 6.51 -8.96 -2.17
C TYR A 107 5.09 -9.20 -1.67
N PHE A 108 4.10 -8.84 -2.49
CA PHE A 108 2.69 -9.12 -2.24
C PHE A 108 2.04 -9.59 -3.54
N SER A 109 1.39 -10.74 -3.49
CA SER A 109 0.75 -11.33 -4.67
C SER A 109 -0.51 -12.11 -4.32
N LEU A 110 -1.39 -12.21 -5.32
CA LEU A 110 -2.58 -13.04 -5.32
C LEU A 110 -2.55 -13.91 -6.57
N ASN A 111 -2.53 -15.24 -6.41
CA ASN A 111 -2.43 -16.17 -7.54
C ASN A 111 -1.26 -15.83 -8.50
N LYS A 112 -0.11 -15.40 -7.95
CA LYS A 112 1.08 -14.92 -8.69
C LYS A 112 0.91 -13.58 -9.41
N MET A 113 -0.27 -12.96 -9.35
CA MET A 113 -0.47 -11.58 -9.82
C MET A 113 0.08 -10.62 -8.76
N PRO A 114 0.93 -9.64 -9.12
CA PRO A 114 1.53 -8.75 -8.13
C PRO A 114 0.53 -7.74 -7.54
N MET A 115 0.93 -7.06 -6.46
CA MET A 115 0.28 -5.84 -5.96
C MET A 115 -0.08 -4.88 -7.10
N GLY A 116 -1.27 -4.28 -7.08
CA GLY A 116 -1.78 -3.40 -8.14
C GLY A 116 -2.66 -4.08 -9.19
N SER A 117 -2.71 -5.41 -9.20
CA SER A 117 -3.49 -6.19 -10.17
C SER A 117 -4.99 -6.16 -9.90
N ILE A 118 -5.78 -6.21 -10.97
CA ILE A 118 -7.21 -6.52 -10.94
C ILE A 118 -7.38 -7.94 -11.50
N VAL A 119 -7.95 -8.85 -10.73
CA VAL A 119 -8.10 -10.27 -11.06
C VAL A 119 -9.58 -10.59 -11.26
N LYS A 120 -9.94 -10.96 -12.49
CA LYS A 120 -11.32 -11.27 -12.87
C LYS A 120 -11.62 -12.75 -12.69
N SER A 121 -12.74 -13.06 -12.04
CA SER A 121 -13.29 -14.41 -11.83
C SER A 121 -12.22 -15.46 -11.49
N PRO A 122 -11.40 -15.27 -10.44
CA PRO A 122 -10.37 -16.24 -10.09
C PRO A 122 -11.01 -17.55 -9.63
N SER A 123 -10.40 -18.69 -9.99
CA SER A 123 -10.87 -20.01 -9.57
C SER A 123 -10.55 -20.37 -8.11
N TYR A 124 -9.58 -19.68 -7.51
CA TYR A 124 -9.21 -19.77 -6.09
C TYR A 124 -8.54 -18.45 -5.67
N VAL A 125 -8.37 -18.22 -4.36
CA VAL A 125 -7.59 -17.08 -3.86
C VAL A 125 -6.44 -17.62 -3.01
N ARG A 126 -5.20 -17.45 -3.47
CA ARG A 126 -3.98 -17.68 -2.69
C ARG A 126 -3.21 -16.38 -2.57
N ILE A 127 -3.01 -15.93 -1.34
CA ILE A 127 -2.25 -14.72 -1.03
C ILE A 127 -0.88 -15.14 -0.52
N ILE A 128 0.16 -14.51 -1.05
CA ILE A 128 1.53 -14.63 -0.57
C ILE A 128 2.05 -13.24 -0.30
N THR A 129 2.51 -13.01 0.92
CA THR A 129 3.22 -11.79 1.31
C THR A 129 4.55 -12.19 1.94
N SER A 130 5.63 -11.53 1.53
CA SER A 130 6.90 -11.61 2.25
C SER A 130 7.54 -10.23 2.35
N ALA A 131 8.22 -10.01 3.46
CA ALA A 131 9.03 -8.82 3.70
C ALA A 131 10.42 -9.25 4.17
N ILE A 132 11.43 -8.57 3.67
CA ILE A 132 12.80 -8.66 4.17
C ILE A 132 13.31 -7.26 4.46
N ASN A 133 13.79 -7.02 5.68
CA ASN A 133 14.58 -5.84 5.97
C ASN A 133 16.06 -6.19 5.72
N ASN A 134 16.71 -5.40 4.89
CA ASN A 134 18.11 -5.57 4.51
C ASN A 134 19.08 -5.07 5.59
N ASP A 135 18.57 -4.40 6.64
CA ASP A 135 19.25 -4.22 7.92
C ASP A 135 18.90 -5.41 8.84
N GLU A 136 19.88 -6.26 9.16
CA GLU A 136 19.67 -7.46 9.98
C GLU A 136 19.23 -7.17 11.42
N TYR A 137 19.41 -5.93 11.90
CA TYR A 137 18.98 -5.51 13.23
C TYR A 137 17.49 -5.14 13.28
N ASP A 138 16.91 -4.73 12.15
CA ASP A 138 15.49 -4.38 12.06
C ASP A 138 14.65 -5.62 11.74
N LYS A 139 13.69 -5.90 12.61
CA LYS A 139 12.85 -7.10 12.51
C LYS A 139 11.45 -6.76 12.03
N ILE A 140 10.94 -7.60 11.14
CA ILE A 140 9.52 -7.64 10.86
C ILE A 140 8.81 -8.20 12.10
N ARG A 141 7.79 -7.47 12.57
CA ARG A 141 7.01 -7.79 13.76
C ARG A 141 5.64 -8.35 13.43
N LYS A 142 5.04 -7.88 12.34
CA LYS A 142 3.67 -8.28 11.99
C LYS A 142 3.41 -8.11 10.50
N ILE A 143 2.66 -9.05 9.93
CA ILE A 143 2.02 -8.91 8.62
C ILE A 143 0.52 -9.00 8.81
N GLU A 144 -0.20 -7.97 8.39
CA GLU A 144 -1.66 -7.89 8.38
C GLU A 144 -2.17 -7.79 6.94
N ILE A 145 -3.17 -8.60 6.60
CA ILE A 145 -3.87 -8.51 5.31
C ILE A 145 -5.24 -7.90 5.56
N PHE A 146 -5.45 -6.73 4.96
CA PHE A 146 -6.70 -5.99 5.02
C PHE A 146 -7.59 -6.31 3.82
N SER A 147 -8.91 -6.23 4.04
CA SER A 147 -9.96 -6.37 3.06
C SER A 147 -10.89 -5.14 3.11
N ASN A 148 -12.02 -5.23 2.40
CA ASN A 148 -13.09 -4.23 2.44
C ASN A 148 -13.48 -3.87 3.87
N ASN A 149 -13.98 -2.65 4.04
CA ASN A 149 -14.43 -2.08 5.30
C ASN A 149 -13.37 -2.14 6.41
N ASN A 150 -12.10 -2.12 6.02
CA ASN A 150 -10.94 -2.17 6.92
C ASN A 150 -10.84 -3.46 7.74
N GLU A 151 -11.49 -4.54 7.29
CA GLU A 151 -11.42 -5.85 7.94
C GLU A 151 -10.02 -6.44 7.82
N ILE A 152 -9.44 -6.89 8.95
CA ILE A 152 -8.19 -7.66 8.94
C ILE A 152 -8.56 -9.14 8.82
N ILE A 153 -8.30 -9.72 7.67
CA ILE A 153 -8.66 -11.12 7.37
C ILE A 153 -7.56 -12.12 7.73
N TYR A 154 -6.35 -11.61 7.95
CA TYR A 154 -5.19 -12.40 8.33
C TYR A 154 -4.21 -11.53 9.11
N THR A 155 -3.65 -12.09 10.19
CA THR A 155 -2.58 -11.48 10.98
C THR A 155 -1.61 -12.56 11.42
N GLN A 156 -0.32 -12.28 11.33
CA GLN A 156 0.72 -13.14 11.88
C GLN A 156 1.86 -12.29 12.43
N GLU A 157 2.34 -12.66 13.61
CA GLU A 157 3.48 -12.02 14.27
C GLU A 157 4.80 -12.71 13.93
N PHE A 158 5.87 -11.93 13.96
CA PHE A 158 7.23 -12.34 13.61
C PHE A 158 8.25 -11.69 14.55
N ASN A 159 9.47 -12.24 14.56
CA ASN A 159 10.62 -11.70 15.26
C ASN A 159 11.90 -12.02 14.48
N SER A 160 11.89 -11.69 13.19
CA SER A 160 12.98 -11.95 12.24
C SER A 160 13.04 -10.82 11.22
N ASN A 161 14.21 -10.55 10.65
CA ASN A 161 14.38 -9.64 9.52
C ASN A 161 13.72 -10.17 8.23
N TYR A 162 13.33 -11.44 8.17
CA TYR A 162 12.52 -12.02 7.11
C TYR A 162 11.20 -12.59 7.66
N ALA A 163 10.09 -12.23 7.01
CA ALA A 163 8.76 -12.75 7.32
C ALA A 163 8.05 -13.16 6.04
N LYS A 164 7.26 -14.24 6.12
CA LYS A 164 6.45 -14.72 5.00
C LYS A 164 5.15 -15.35 5.51
N VAL A 165 4.07 -15.04 4.81
CA VAL A 165 2.75 -15.67 4.95
C VAL A 165 2.30 -16.21 3.60
N ASP A 166 1.62 -17.34 3.61
CA ASP A 166 1.12 -18.03 2.43
C ASP A 166 -0.15 -18.80 2.81
N PHE A 167 -1.30 -18.32 2.34
CA PHE A 167 -2.59 -18.89 2.72
C PHE A 167 -3.62 -18.74 1.60
N THR A 168 -4.70 -19.50 1.72
CA THR A 168 -5.82 -19.49 0.78
C THR A 168 -7.10 -18.99 1.43
N LEU A 169 -7.95 -18.35 0.64
CA LEU A 169 -9.26 -17.87 1.05
C LEU A 169 -10.37 -18.50 0.20
N LYS A 170 -11.60 -18.45 0.73
CA LYS A 170 -12.80 -18.72 -0.07
C LYS A 170 -12.96 -17.63 -1.13
N LEU A 171 -13.56 -17.99 -2.26
CA LEU A 171 -13.88 -17.03 -3.30
C LEU A 171 -14.84 -15.95 -2.75
N PRO A 172 -14.53 -14.67 -2.94
CA PRO A 172 -15.44 -13.59 -2.55
C PRO A 172 -16.67 -13.61 -3.46
N GLN A 173 -17.84 -13.27 -2.89
CA GLN A 173 -19.10 -13.20 -3.64
C GLN A 173 -19.36 -11.84 -4.30
N LYS A 174 -18.53 -10.85 -3.97
CA LYS A 174 -18.62 -9.45 -4.43
C LYS A 174 -17.23 -8.91 -4.70
N ASN A 175 -17.14 -7.77 -5.39
CA ASN A 175 -15.88 -7.07 -5.58
C ASN A 175 -15.18 -6.86 -4.23
N THR A 176 -13.91 -7.24 -4.19
CA THR A 176 -13.09 -7.15 -2.98
C THR A 176 -11.69 -6.70 -3.33
N TYR A 177 -10.93 -6.26 -2.34
CA TYR A 177 -9.52 -5.97 -2.49
C TYR A 177 -8.77 -6.53 -1.29
N TYR A 178 -7.48 -6.79 -1.49
CA TYR A 178 -6.58 -7.11 -0.39
C TYR A 178 -5.33 -6.26 -0.48
N PHE A 179 -4.88 -5.69 0.63
CA PHE A 179 -3.55 -5.08 0.72
C PHE A 179 -2.83 -5.56 1.98
N ALA A 180 -1.50 -5.55 1.94
CA ALA A 180 -0.68 -5.92 3.09
C ALA A 180 -0.21 -4.67 3.83
N LEU A 181 -0.29 -4.73 5.17
CA LEU A 181 0.38 -3.82 6.09
C LEU A 181 1.46 -4.62 6.83
N ILE A 182 2.70 -4.18 6.68
CA ILE A 182 3.86 -4.77 7.33
C ILE A 182 4.27 -3.80 8.43
N THR A 183 4.43 -4.31 9.64
CA THR A 183 4.93 -3.55 10.79
C THR A 183 6.27 -4.12 11.21
N GLU A 184 7.26 -3.25 11.32
CA GLU A 184 8.64 -3.54 11.70
C GLU A 184 8.91 -3.09 13.14
N GLU A 185 10.15 -3.20 13.59
CA GLU A 185 10.56 -2.61 14.87
C GLU A 185 10.30 -1.09 14.91
N ASN A 186 10.12 -0.56 16.12
CA ASN A 186 9.80 0.86 16.35
C ASN A 186 8.53 1.34 15.62
N ASN A 187 7.59 0.41 15.35
CA ASN A 187 6.34 0.68 14.65
C ASN A 187 6.51 1.32 13.27
N LYS A 188 7.65 1.12 12.60
CA LYS A 188 7.80 1.48 11.19
C LYS A 188 6.83 0.64 10.35
N LYS A 189 6.09 1.30 9.46
CA LYS A 189 5.04 0.67 8.65
C LYS A 189 5.35 0.73 7.18
N SER A 190 4.96 -0.34 6.49
CA SER A 190 4.96 -0.40 5.04
C SER A 190 3.61 -0.91 4.53
N VAL A 191 3.05 -0.25 3.52
CA VAL A 191 1.72 -0.55 2.97
C VAL A 191 1.79 -0.77 1.46
N THR A 192 1.21 -1.87 1.00
CA THR A 192 1.20 -2.22 -0.43
C THR A 192 0.03 -1.59 -1.15
N SER A 193 0.15 -1.48 -2.48
CA SER A 193 -1.02 -1.40 -3.34
C SER A 193 -1.92 -2.63 -3.14
N PRO A 194 -3.24 -2.49 -3.31
CA PRO A 194 -4.13 -3.62 -3.21
C PRO A 194 -4.04 -4.52 -4.44
N ILE A 195 -4.58 -5.72 -4.30
CA ILE A 195 -4.99 -6.56 -5.42
C ILE A 195 -6.51 -6.68 -5.35
N TRP A 196 -7.17 -6.31 -6.43
CA TRP A 196 -8.62 -6.33 -6.54
C TRP A 196 -9.08 -7.65 -7.16
N ILE A 197 -10.21 -8.16 -6.66
CA ILE A 197 -10.94 -9.27 -7.27
C ILE A 197 -12.29 -8.74 -7.74
N GLU A 198 -12.60 -9.03 -8.99
CA GLU A 198 -13.91 -8.83 -9.61
C GLU A 198 -14.48 -10.22 -9.93
N PRO A 199 -15.36 -10.77 -9.08
CA PRO A 199 -15.92 -12.12 -9.26
C PRO A 199 -16.66 -12.32 -10.58
#